data_AF-A0A081DGG2-F1
#
_entry.id   AF-A0A081DGG2-F1
#
_cell.length_a   1.000
_cell.length_b   1.000
_cell.length_c   1.000
_cell.angle_alpha   90.00
_cell.angle_beta   90.00
_cell.angle_gamma   90.00
#
_symmetry.space_group_name_H-M   'P 1'
#
loop_
_entity.id
_entity.type
_entity.pdbx_description
1 polymer ?
#
loop_
_entity_poly.entity_id
_entity_poly.type
_entity_poly.pdbx_seq_one_letter_code
_entity_poly.pdbx_strand_id
1 'polypeptide(L)'
;MKYTDTKEGCLAAAKPDVEEAYQNYCVECLPEYFKDQITTYVIPVTPVYVNTSQSFGRGAIGVAFNGVNYDPPAPTDAILAAHTIAPLDDHGGHVNPHGGYHYHAATGSTKEVSQTDLHSAIIGYAIDGFGIYSMLDEQGHQPTDLDECGGHSDEIRGYHYHAGEPGGNQIIKCLHGLAGYTQVEE
;
A
#
# COMPACT_ATOMS: atom_id res chain seq x y z
N MET A 1 -12.81 -22.53 -7.75
CA MET A 1 -12.70 -21.34 -6.89
C MET A 1 -14.02 -20.59 -6.97
N LYS A 2 -14.58 -20.13 -5.84
CA LYS A 2 -15.79 -19.28 -5.83
C LYS A 2 -15.33 -17.82 -5.66
N TYR A 3 -15.83 -16.92 -6.49
CA TYR A 3 -15.49 -15.49 -6.44
C TYR A 3 -16.71 -14.63 -6.76
N THR A 4 -16.68 -13.37 -6.36
CA THR A 4 -17.74 -12.39 -6.68
C THR A 4 -17.54 -11.84 -8.09
N ASP A 5 -18.49 -12.06 -8.97
CA ASP A 5 -18.42 -11.70 -10.40
C ASP A 5 -19.23 -10.46 -10.78
N THR A 6 -19.86 -9.81 -9.78
CA THR A 6 -20.73 -8.63 -9.93
C THR A 6 -20.37 -7.55 -8.93
N LYS A 7 -20.79 -6.30 -9.20
CA LYS A 7 -20.62 -5.18 -8.26
C LYS A 7 -21.38 -5.45 -6.95
N GLU A 8 -22.59 -5.98 -7.04
CA GLU A 8 -23.41 -6.34 -5.89
C GLU A 8 -22.74 -7.43 -5.04
N GLY A 9 -22.18 -8.46 -5.67
CA GLY A 9 -21.43 -9.50 -4.96
C GLY A 9 -20.18 -8.95 -4.28
N CYS A 10 -19.41 -8.11 -4.97
CA CYS A 10 -18.26 -7.41 -4.39
C CYS A 10 -18.66 -6.63 -3.13
N LEU A 11 -19.72 -5.80 -3.19
CA LEU A 11 -20.19 -5.01 -2.04
C LEU A 11 -20.75 -5.88 -0.90
N ALA A 12 -21.35 -7.03 -1.23
CA ALA A 12 -21.88 -7.97 -0.26
C ALA A 12 -20.80 -8.77 0.47
N ALA A 13 -19.64 -8.96 -0.15
CA ALA A 13 -18.52 -9.73 0.42
C ALA A 13 -17.40 -8.83 1.00
N ALA A 14 -17.22 -7.61 0.49
CA ALA A 14 -16.19 -6.66 0.92
C ALA A 14 -16.58 -5.85 2.18
N LYS A 15 -17.13 -6.52 3.20
CA LYS A 15 -17.55 -5.89 4.47
C LYS A 15 -17.35 -6.82 5.66
N PRO A 16 -17.23 -6.30 6.89
CA PRO A 16 -17.01 -7.14 8.07
C PRO A 16 -18.13 -8.16 8.33
N ASP A 17 -19.38 -7.77 8.08
CA ASP A 17 -20.56 -8.64 8.23
C ASP A 17 -20.93 -9.22 6.86
N VAL A 18 -20.18 -10.24 6.44
CA VAL A 18 -20.31 -10.89 5.14
C VAL A 18 -21.66 -11.60 5.03
N GLU A 19 -22.38 -11.36 3.95
CA GLU A 19 -23.64 -12.07 3.67
C GLU A 19 -23.41 -13.57 3.52
N GLU A 20 -24.30 -14.39 4.10
CA GLU A 20 -24.16 -15.85 4.16
C GLU A 20 -23.87 -16.49 2.79
N ALA A 21 -24.46 -15.94 1.72
CA ALA A 21 -24.27 -16.41 0.35
C ALA A 21 -22.82 -16.29 -0.16
N TYR A 22 -22.03 -15.37 0.40
CA TYR A 22 -20.65 -15.06 0.00
C TYR A 22 -19.60 -15.48 1.04
N GLN A 23 -19.98 -16.16 2.12
CA GLN A 23 -18.99 -16.77 3.02
C GLN A 23 -18.12 -17.76 2.25
N ASN A 24 -16.80 -17.71 2.50
CA ASN A 24 -15.78 -18.51 1.79
C ASN A 24 -15.66 -18.22 0.28
N TYR A 25 -16.05 -17.02 -0.16
CA TYR A 25 -15.73 -16.52 -1.50
C TYR A 25 -14.43 -15.72 -1.48
N CYS A 26 -13.73 -15.75 -2.62
CA CYS A 26 -12.73 -14.74 -2.92
C CYS A 26 -13.46 -13.45 -3.32
N VAL A 27 -13.10 -12.35 -2.68
CA VAL A 27 -13.69 -11.05 -2.95
C VAL A 27 -12.98 -10.45 -4.15
N GLU A 28 -13.66 -10.45 -5.29
CA GLU A 28 -13.20 -9.80 -6.51
C GLU A 28 -14.08 -8.59 -6.83
N CYS A 29 -13.42 -7.46 -7.01
CA CYS A 29 -14.01 -6.19 -7.38
C CYS A 29 -13.26 -5.66 -8.61
N LEU A 30 -13.97 -5.01 -9.54
CA LEU A 30 -13.36 -4.45 -10.75
C LEU A 30 -13.13 -2.95 -10.59
N PRO A 31 -12.04 -2.37 -11.13
CA PRO A 31 -11.82 -0.92 -11.09
C PRO A 31 -12.99 -0.10 -11.66
N GLU A 32 -13.66 -0.64 -12.70
CA GLU A 32 -14.84 -0.01 -13.32
C GLU A 32 -15.99 0.24 -12.33
N TYR A 33 -16.09 -0.54 -11.25
CA TYR A 33 -17.14 -0.38 -10.23
C TYR A 33 -16.99 0.92 -9.43
N PHE A 34 -15.77 1.47 -9.36
CA PHE A 34 -15.39 2.61 -8.50
C PHE A 34 -14.60 3.67 -9.29
N LYS A 35 -14.78 3.73 -10.61
CA LYS A 35 -14.02 4.64 -11.50
C LYS A 35 -14.22 6.13 -11.23
N ASP A 36 -15.32 6.50 -10.57
CA ASP A 36 -15.67 7.87 -10.26
C ASP A 36 -15.12 8.32 -8.90
N GLN A 37 -14.50 7.40 -8.14
CA GLN A 37 -13.87 7.68 -6.87
C GLN A 37 -12.63 8.56 -7.06
N ILE A 38 -12.55 9.65 -6.28
CA ILE A 38 -11.41 10.57 -6.29
C ILE A 38 -10.71 10.51 -4.94
N THR A 39 -9.42 10.15 -4.95
CA THR A 39 -8.57 10.22 -3.76
C THR A 39 -7.61 11.40 -3.87
N THR A 40 -7.74 12.36 -2.95
CA THR A 40 -6.81 13.48 -2.81
C THR A 40 -5.76 13.16 -1.76
N TYR A 41 -4.49 13.34 -2.10
CA TYR A 41 -3.35 13.14 -1.21
C TYR A 41 -2.75 14.49 -0.83
N VAL A 42 -2.59 14.73 0.47
CA VAL A 42 -1.89 15.90 0.98
C VAL A 42 -0.63 15.42 1.68
N ILE A 43 0.51 15.61 1.03
CA ILE A 43 1.83 15.12 1.45
C ILE A 43 2.76 16.31 1.69
N PRO A 44 3.49 16.38 2.81
CA PRO A 44 4.53 17.40 3.01
C PRO A 44 5.62 17.29 1.94
N VAL A 45 5.84 18.35 1.17
CA VAL A 45 6.93 18.41 0.17
C VAL A 45 8.32 18.48 0.81
N THR A 46 8.36 18.79 2.11
CA THR A 46 9.57 18.74 2.93
C THR A 46 9.20 17.95 4.19
N PRO A 47 9.65 16.68 4.31
CA PRO A 47 9.31 15.85 5.46
C PRO A 47 9.73 16.50 6.77
N VAL A 48 8.87 16.38 7.78
CA VAL A 48 9.12 16.91 9.12
C VAL A 48 9.30 15.74 10.07
N TYR A 49 10.52 15.52 10.54
CA TYR A 49 10.85 14.43 11.45
C TYR A 49 10.03 14.51 12.75
N VAL A 50 9.62 13.35 13.25
CA VAL A 50 9.03 13.19 14.58
C VAL A 50 9.97 12.39 15.49
N ASN A 51 9.93 12.67 16.80
CA ASN A 51 10.79 12.00 17.78
C ASN A 51 10.34 10.56 18.10
N THR A 52 9.14 10.19 17.71
CA THR A 52 8.56 8.86 17.92
C THR A 52 7.82 8.49 16.66
N SER A 53 8.16 7.34 16.08
CA SER A 53 7.54 6.84 14.87
C SER A 53 6.03 6.70 15.06
N GLN A 54 5.28 7.00 14.00
CA GLN A 54 3.82 6.97 14.02
C GLN A 54 3.31 5.68 13.40
N SER A 55 2.30 5.08 14.04
CA SER A 55 1.48 4.04 13.42
C SER A 55 0.64 4.64 12.29
N PHE A 56 0.27 3.79 11.33
CA PHE A 56 -0.60 4.21 10.23
C PHE A 56 -1.99 4.61 10.72
N GLY A 57 -2.55 5.65 10.06
CA GLY A 57 -3.95 6.02 10.20
C GLY A 57 -4.88 5.12 9.38
N ARG A 58 -6.14 5.57 9.21
CA ARG A 58 -7.19 4.86 8.44
C ARG A 58 -7.15 5.14 6.92
N GLY A 59 -6.03 5.59 6.38
CA GLY A 59 -5.91 5.93 4.96
C GLY A 59 -4.66 5.34 4.33
N ALA A 60 -4.44 5.66 3.06
CA ALA A 60 -3.24 5.26 2.35
C ALA A 60 -1.97 5.68 3.10
N ILE A 61 -0.98 4.79 3.12
CA ILE A 61 0.34 5.02 3.72
C ILE A 61 1.29 5.71 2.75
N GLY A 62 0.91 5.80 1.47
CA GLY A 62 1.67 6.47 0.43
C GLY A 62 1.00 6.35 -0.93
N VAL A 63 1.67 6.88 -1.95
CA VAL A 63 1.23 6.83 -3.34
C VAL A 63 2.39 6.46 -4.26
N ALA A 64 2.16 5.48 -5.13
CA ALA A 64 3.09 5.07 -6.17
C ALA A 64 3.11 6.10 -7.32
N PHE A 65 4.21 6.17 -8.08
CA PHE A 65 4.29 7.12 -9.21
C PHE A 65 3.35 6.83 -10.38
N ASN A 66 2.68 5.67 -10.39
CA ASN A 66 1.58 5.39 -11.32
C ASN A 66 0.20 5.81 -10.79
N GLY A 67 0.14 6.46 -9.61
CA GLY A 67 -1.08 7.01 -9.02
C GLY A 67 -1.84 6.07 -8.09
N VAL A 68 -1.39 4.82 -7.94
CA VAL A 68 -2.03 3.82 -7.08
C VAL A 68 -1.57 4.01 -5.63
N ASN A 69 -2.49 3.94 -4.67
CA ASN A 69 -2.15 4.00 -3.24
C ASN A 69 -1.40 2.75 -2.78
N TYR A 70 -0.51 2.98 -1.82
CA TYR A 70 -0.04 1.96 -0.90
C TYR A 70 -0.95 1.99 0.32
N ASP A 71 -1.52 0.84 0.67
CA ASP A 71 -2.42 0.72 1.81
C ASP A 71 -1.74 0.03 3.01
N PRO A 72 -2.24 0.28 4.23
CA PRO A 72 -1.68 -0.32 5.42
C PRO A 72 -1.83 -1.85 5.41
N PRO A 73 -1.14 -2.54 6.33
CA PRO A 73 -1.26 -3.99 6.50
C PRO A 73 -2.72 -4.45 6.59
N ALA A 74 -3.05 -5.52 5.88
CA ALA A 74 -4.39 -6.08 5.91
C ALA A 74 -4.71 -6.60 7.32
N PRO A 75 -5.92 -6.32 7.87
CA PRO A 75 -6.30 -6.74 9.22
C PRO A 75 -6.61 -8.25 9.23
N THR A 76 -5.60 -9.08 9.44
CA THR A 76 -5.71 -10.56 9.37
C THR A 76 -6.77 -11.12 10.29
N ASP A 77 -6.94 -10.57 11.49
CA ASP A 77 -7.96 -11.03 12.45
C ASP A 77 -9.39 -10.82 11.91
N ALA A 78 -9.63 -9.70 11.24
CA ALA A 78 -10.94 -9.40 10.63
C ALA A 78 -11.21 -10.31 9.42
N ILE A 79 -10.18 -10.55 8.60
CA ILE A 79 -10.25 -11.46 7.43
C ILE A 79 -10.60 -12.88 7.89
N LEU A 80 -9.93 -13.37 8.94
CA LEU A 80 -10.17 -14.70 9.50
C LEU A 80 -11.58 -14.81 10.12
N ALA A 81 -12.06 -13.76 10.80
CA ALA A 81 -13.40 -13.75 11.36
C ALA A 81 -14.49 -13.76 10.26
N ALA A 82 -14.28 -13.00 9.18
CA ALA A 82 -15.23 -12.86 8.08
C ALA A 82 -15.28 -14.07 7.13
N HIS A 83 -14.27 -14.96 7.17
CA HIS A 83 -14.13 -16.09 6.24
C HIS A 83 -14.17 -15.65 4.76
N THR A 84 -13.65 -14.46 4.48
CA THR A 84 -13.56 -13.88 3.13
C THR A 84 -12.20 -13.23 2.95
N ILE A 85 -11.55 -13.52 1.84
CA ILE A 85 -10.25 -12.94 1.48
C ILE A 85 -10.37 -12.27 0.13
N ALA A 86 -9.85 -11.05 0.05
CA ALA A 86 -9.65 -10.38 -1.22
C ALA A 86 -8.25 -10.75 -1.73
N PRO A 87 -8.14 -11.55 -2.80
CA PRO A 87 -6.84 -11.96 -3.33
C PRO A 87 -6.13 -10.78 -3.98
N LEU A 88 -4.80 -10.77 -3.89
CA LEU A 88 -3.96 -9.85 -4.66
C LEU A 88 -3.75 -10.40 -6.07
N ASP A 89 -3.66 -9.50 -7.04
CA ASP A 89 -3.20 -9.82 -8.40
C ASP A 89 -1.68 -9.98 -8.46
N ASP A 90 -1.15 -10.32 -9.64
CA ASP A 90 0.29 -10.47 -9.87
C ASP A 90 1.08 -9.16 -9.65
N HIS A 91 0.40 -8.01 -9.66
CA HIS A 91 0.98 -6.69 -9.43
C HIS A 91 0.97 -6.31 -7.93
N GLY A 92 0.49 -7.19 -7.04
CA GLY A 92 0.51 -7.01 -5.59
C GLY A 92 -0.64 -6.15 -5.05
N GLY A 93 -1.69 -5.95 -5.84
CA GLY A 93 -2.83 -5.11 -5.48
C GLY A 93 -4.19 -5.77 -5.70
N HIS A 94 -5.24 -5.10 -5.26
CA HIS A 94 -6.63 -5.52 -5.46
C HIS A 94 -7.56 -4.31 -5.34
N VAL A 95 -8.85 -4.52 -5.61
CA VAL A 95 -9.86 -3.46 -5.55
C VAL A 95 -10.74 -3.67 -4.33
N ASN A 96 -11.03 -2.60 -3.59
CA ASN A 96 -12.10 -2.59 -2.59
C ASN A 96 -13.04 -1.39 -2.81
N PRO A 97 -14.22 -1.36 -2.16
CA PRO A 97 -15.19 -0.30 -2.37
C PRO A 97 -14.81 1.10 -1.89
N HIS A 98 -13.84 1.22 -0.99
CA HIS A 98 -13.49 2.47 -0.31
C HIS A 98 -12.15 3.06 -0.73
N GLY A 99 -11.31 2.29 -1.42
CA GLY A 99 -9.95 2.67 -1.81
C GLY A 99 -9.66 2.44 -3.29
N GLY A 100 -10.62 1.92 -4.08
CA GLY A 100 -10.38 1.54 -5.46
C GLY A 100 -9.28 0.46 -5.57
N TYR A 101 -8.54 0.46 -6.67
CA TYR A 101 -7.36 -0.41 -6.83
C TYR A 101 -6.18 0.13 -6.01
N HIS A 102 -5.59 -0.71 -5.17
CA HIS A 102 -4.51 -0.33 -4.27
C HIS A 102 -3.52 -1.48 -4.03
N TYR A 103 -2.28 -1.13 -3.67
CA TYR A 103 -1.20 -2.08 -3.44
C TYR A 103 -1.07 -2.47 -1.97
N HIS A 104 -0.89 -3.78 -1.74
CA HIS A 104 -0.38 -4.34 -0.48
C HIS A 104 1.03 -4.94 -0.61
N ALA A 105 1.55 -5.05 -1.84
CA ALA A 105 2.92 -5.45 -2.12
C ALA A 105 3.47 -4.71 -3.35
N ALA A 106 4.77 -4.42 -3.35
CA ALA A 106 5.46 -3.92 -4.53
C ALA A 106 6.12 -5.09 -5.28
N THR A 107 5.57 -5.50 -6.42
CA THR A 107 6.06 -6.65 -7.21
C THR A 107 6.74 -6.25 -8.53
N GLY A 108 7.21 -5.00 -8.62
CA GLY A 108 7.87 -4.46 -9.83
C GLY A 108 6.92 -3.88 -10.88
N SER A 109 5.65 -3.68 -10.50
CA SER A 109 4.60 -3.14 -11.38
C SER A 109 4.34 -1.65 -11.16
N THR A 110 4.95 -1.09 -10.11
CA THR A 110 4.97 0.34 -9.83
C THR A 110 5.80 1.07 -10.88
N LYS A 111 5.48 2.33 -11.14
CA LYS A 111 6.38 3.16 -11.95
C LYS A 111 7.66 3.42 -11.16
N GLU A 112 8.78 2.90 -11.66
CA GLU A 112 10.09 3.06 -11.04
C GLU A 112 10.90 4.21 -11.67
N VAL A 113 11.73 4.85 -10.85
CA VAL A 113 12.73 5.83 -11.26
C VAL A 113 14.11 5.39 -10.74
N SER A 114 14.95 4.89 -11.65
CA SER A 114 16.32 4.43 -11.37
C SER A 114 17.16 5.52 -10.70
N GLN A 115 18.10 5.08 -9.86
CA GLN A 115 19.07 5.93 -9.17
C GLN A 115 20.44 5.79 -9.83
N THR A 116 21.26 6.85 -9.82
CA THR A 116 22.56 6.85 -10.52
C THR A 116 23.70 6.22 -9.73
N ASP A 117 23.47 5.86 -8.48
CA ASP A 117 24.45 5.41 -7.48
C ASP A 117 24.22 3.96 -7.01
N LEU A 118 23.56 3.14 -7.84
CA LEU A 118 23.20 1.74 -7.55
C LEU A 118 22.24 1.55 -6.37
N HIS A 119 21.63 2.63 -5.89
CA HIS A 119 20.54 2.53 -4.94
C HIS A 119 19.29 1.92 -5.61
N SER A 120 18.43 1.28 -4.82
CA SER A 120 17.09 0.83 -5.25
C SER A 120 16.34 1.96 -5.94
N ALA A 121 15.43 1.65 -6.86
CA ALA A 121 14.66 2.66 -7.58
C ALA A 121 13.60 3.29 -6.67
N ILE A 122 13.36 4.59 -6.79
CA ILE A 122 12.24 5.23 -6.08
C ILE A 122 10.94 4.90 -6.81
N ILE A 123 9.94 4.45 -6.06
CA ILE A 123 8.65 3.93 -6.57
C ILE A 123 7.44 4.75 -6.11
N GLY A 124 7.63 5.68 -5.17
CA GLY A 124 6.59 6.58 -4.70
C GLY A 124 7.00 7.39 -3.48
N TYR A 125 6.02 8.00 -2.84
CA TYR A 125 6.20 8.73 -1.59
C TYR A 125 5.27 8.17 -0.50
N ALA A 126 5.79 8.09 0.72
CA ALA A 126 4.99 7.84 1.92
C ALA A 126 4.17 9.10 2.26
N ILE A 127 3.11 8.91 3.04
CA ILE A 127 2.17 9.99 3.40
C ILE A 127 2.83 11.10 4.23
N ASP A 128 3.98 10.82 4.87
CA ASP A 128 4.80 11.80 5.60
C ASP A 128 5.84 12.52 4.72
N GLY A 129 5.89 12.20 3.43
CA GLY A 129 6.71 12.85 2.42
C GLY A 129 8.06 12.18 2.13
N PHE A 130 8.48 11.18 2.91
CA PHE A 130 9.71 10.46 2.61
C PHE A 130 9.54 9.53 1.39
N GLY A 131 10.63 9.33 0.64
CA GLY A 131 10.62 8.45 -0.53
C GLY A 131 10.41 6.99 -0.13
N ILE A 132 9.67 6.25 -0.96
CA ILE A 132 9.58 4.79 -0.89
C ILE A 132 10.37 4.23 -2.07
N TYR A 133 11.35 3.39 -1.76
CA TYR A 133 12.22 2.74 -2.71
C TYR A 133 11.85 1.26 -2.87
N SER A 134 12.19 0.67 -4.01
CA SER A 134 12.03 -0.77 -4.22
C SER A 134 12.84 -1.56 -3.20
N MET A 135 12.42 -2.80 -2.94
CA MET A 135 13.14 -3.70 -2.03
C MET A 135 14.56 -4.02 -2.54
N LEU A 136 14.69 -4.17 -3.85
CA LEU A 136 15.92 -4.60 -4.51
C LEU A 136 16.53 -3.45 -5.30
N ASP A 137 17.87 -3.38 -5.29
CA ASP A 137 18.63 -2.60 -6.26
C ASP A 137 18.65 -3.26 -7.65
N GLU A 138 19.25 -2.58 -8.64
CA GLU A 138 19.38 -3.10 -10.01
C GLU A 138 20.21 -4.40 -10.12
N GLN A 139 20.93 -4.78 -9.04
CA GLN A 139 21.73 -6.01 -8.95
C GLN A 139 21.02 -7.11 -8.15
N GLY A 140 19.82 -6.85 -7.61
CA GLY A 140 19.06 -7.80 -6.81
C GLY A 140 19.47 -7.86 -5.33
N HIS A 141 20.18 -6.85 -4.81
CA HIS A 141 20.52 -6.77 -3.39
C HIS A 141 19.45 -6.03 -2.60
N GLN A 142 19.23 -6.49 -1.36
CA GLN A 142 18.42 -5.80 -0.37
C GLN A 142 19.29 -4.89 0.50
N PRO A 143 18.75 -3.76 1.01
CA PRO A 143 19.41 -2.98 2.05
C PRO A 143 19.57 -3.81 3.33
N THR A 144 20.70 -3.65 4.02
CA THR A 144 21.05 -4.46 5.21
C THR A 144 20.98 -3.71 6.53
N ASP A 145 20.67 -2.42 6.48
CA ASP A 145 20.78 -1.45 7.58
C ASP A 145 19.46 -0.71 7.85
N LEU A 146 18.33 -1.33 7.48
CA LEU A 146 17.00 -0.78 7.74
C LEU A 146 16.66 -0.81 9.24
N ASP A 147 15.96 0.23 9.70
CA ASP A 147 15.40 0.36 11.03
C ASP A 147 14.07 -0.40 11.21
N GLU A 148 13.41 -0.20 12.36
CA GLU A 148 12.11 -0.83 12.64
C GLU A 148 10.97 -0.42 11.69
N CYS A 149 11.05 0.74 11.04
CA CYS A 149 10.06 1.20 10.08
C CYS A 149 10.33 0.69 8.66
N GLY A 150 11.49 0.10 8.41
CA GLY A 150 11.93 -0.35 7.09
C GLY A 150 12.60 0.75 6.28
N GLY A 151 13.19 1.75 6.94
CA GLY A 151 13.95 2.81 6.29
C GLY A 151 15.37 2.96 6.84
N HIS A 152 16.14 3.83 6.20
CA HIS A 152 17.46 4.24 6.67
C HIS A 152 17.75 5.68 6.19
N SER A 153 18.95 6.22 6.46
CA SER A 153 19.34 7.56 6.03
C SER A 153 20.69 7.56 5.32
N ASP A 154 20.80 8.36 4.26
CA ASP A 154 22.07 8.70 3.62
C ASP A 154 22.19 10.22 3.39
N GLU A 155 23.37 10.67 2.96
CA GLU A 155 23.68 12.10 2.72
C GLU A 155 22.98 12.70 1.48
N ILE A 156 22.44 11.87 0.58
CA ILE A 156 21.87 12.29 -0.70
C ILE A 156 20.34 12.47 -0.57
N ARG A 157 19.69 11.51 0.08
CA ARG A 157 18.23 11.34 0.18
C ARG A 157 17.70 11.77 1.55
N GLY A 158 18.56 11.78 2.57
CA GLY A 158 18.12 11.80 3.95
C GLY A 158 17.40 10.49 4.29
N TYR A 159 16.48 10.54 5.26
CA TYR A 159 15.69 9.38 5.62
C TYR A 159 14.77 8.94 4.47
N HIS A 160 14.68 7.65 4.21
CA HIS A 160 13.77 7.07 3.22
C HIS A 160 13.48 5.60 3.50
N TYR A 161 12.38 5.12 2.95
CA TYR A 161 11.90 3.76 3.15
C TYR A 161 12.27 2.84 1.99
N HIS A 162 12.33 1.55 2.28
CA HIS A 162 12.30 0.49 1.28
C HIS A 162 11.01 -0.33 1.42
N ALA A 163 10.42 -0.68 0.29
CA ALA A 163 9.30 -1.59 0.23
C ALA A 163 9.69 -2.95 0.82
N GLY A 164 8.84 -3.46 1.71
CA GLY A 164 9.00 -4.78 2.31
C GLY A 164 8.82 -5.92 1.31
N GLU A 165 9.21 -7.12 1.74
CA GLU A 165 9.06 -8.34 0.95
C GLU A 165 7.59 -8.62 0.60
N PRO A 166 7.27 -8.93 -0.67
CA PRO A 166 5.94 -9.41 -1.04
C PRO A 166 5.50 -10.59 -0.17
N GLY A 167 4.29 -10.51 0.38
CA GLY A 167 3.77 -11.50 1.34
C GLY A 167 4.03 -11.19 2.82
N GLY A 168 4.86 -10.18 3.12
CA GLY A 168 5.10 -9.70 4.50
C GLY A 168 3.94 -8.92 5.12
N ASN A 169 2.86 -8.66 4.37
CA ASN A 169 1.70 -7.85 4.75
C ASN A 169 2.04 -6.39 5.12
N GLN A 170 3.22 -5.87 4.76
CA GLN A 170 3.63 -4.50 5.08
C GLN A 170 4.54 -3.96 3.97
N ILE A 171 4.14 -2.88 3.29
CA ILE A 171 5.02 -2.17 2.34
C ILE A 171 6.05 -1.34 3.11
N ILE A 172 5.59 -0.56 4.09
CA ILE A 172 6.42 0.04 5.13
C ILE A 172 5.78 -0.26 6.49
N LYS A 173 6.51 -0.09 7.59
CA LYS A 173 6.05 -0.58 8.92
C LYS A 173 5.59 0.52 9.87
N CYS A 174 6.12 1.73 9.73
CA CYS A 174 5.70 2.93 10.45
C CYS A 174 6.19 4.20 9.72
N LEU A 175 5.81 5.37 10.24
CA LEU A 175 6.18 6.68 9.70
C LEU A 175 7.20 7.39 10.61
N HIS A 176 8.21 8.01 10.02
CA HIS A 176 9.29 8.76 10.69
C HIS A 176 9.07 10.28 10.59
N GLY A 177 8.13 10.69 9.74
CA GLY A 177 7.72 12.08 9.60
C GLY A 177 6.31 12.33 10.13
N LEU A 178 5.96 13.61 10.18
CA LEU A 178 4.60 14.05 10.42
C LEU A 178 3.73 13.64 9.23
N ALA A 179 2.79 12.73 9.46
CA ALA A 179 1.90 12.26 8.43
C ALA A 179 1.06 13.39 7.84
N GLY A 180 0.96 13.40 6.51
CA GLY A 180 -0.11 14.06 5.78
C GLY A 180 -1.44 13.32 5.93
N TYR A 181 -2.33 13.48 4.95
CA TYR A 181 -3.62 12.79 4.98
C TYR A 181 -4.16 12.53 3.58
N THR A 182 -5.15 11.64 3.53
CA THR A 182 -5.95 11.35 2.33
C THR A 182 -7.40 11.77 2.54
N GLN A 183 -8.05 12.20 1.47
CA GLN A 183 -9.49 12.46 1.41
C GLN A 183 -10.05 11.68 0.23
N VAL A 184 -11.11 10.91 0.47
CA VAL A 184 -11.81 10.14 -0.56
C VAL A 184 -13.15 10.78 -0.81
N GLU A 185 -13.45 11.04 -2.08
CA GLU A 185 -14.77 11.45 -2.56
C GLU A 185 -15.33 10.27 -3.38
N GLU A 186 -16.47 9.73 -2.93
CA GLU A 186 -17.19 8.59 -3.51
C GLU A 186 -18.45 9.02 -4.27
#